data_AF-A0A0G0AZT8-F1
#
_entry.id   AF-A0A0G0AZT8-F1
#
_cell.length_a   1.000
_cell.length_b   1.000
_cell.length_c   1.000
_cell.angle_alpha   90.00
_cell.angle_beta   90.00
_cell.angle_gamma   90.00
#
_symmetry.space_group_name_H-M   'P 1'
#
loop_
_entity.id
_entity.type
_entity.pdbx_description
1 polymer ?
#
loop_
_entity_poly.entity_id
_entity_poly.type
_entity_poly.pdbx_seq_one_letter_code
_entity_poly.pdbx_strand_id
1 'polypeptide(L)'
;MEDGIMKTILMNHLTGRNKTSKQCYLDMYVRSLNEAGKMFNEANILFKRGAHQRAYFIAFSALEEISKSQLSADVYTGYIKEEEFKKIYKDHKKKIDRVKWIQIDANIYPCFRWDGIRVDEFDFKKKLKSLYVDVDFTKNMVSSPTESISKEDAEKIIKAVQVGLYQIHYIVDELGEQIGTKGFMK
;
A
#
# COMPACT_ATOMS: atom_id res chain seq x y z
N MET A 1 -4.61 -15.57 5.82
CA MET A 1 -3.90 -14.60 6.67
C MET A 1 -3.40 -15.24 7.97
N GLU A 2 -3.97 -16.38 8.38
CA GLU A 2 -3.73 -16.94 9.71
C GLU A 2 -2.32 -17.55 9.86
N ASP A 3 -1.80 -18.25 8.84
CA ASP A 3 -0.54 -19.00 8.95
C ASP A 3 0.68 -18.09 9.20
N GLY A 4 0.88 -17.05 8.39
CA GLY A 4 1.99 -16.12 8.59
C GLY A 4 1.89 -15.25 9.85
N ILE A 5 0.66 -14.94 10.29
CA ILE A 5 0.42 -14.29 11.60
C ILE A 5 0.83 -15.24 12.73
N MET A 6 0.40 -16.50 12.68
CA MET A 6 0.73 -17.51 13.68
C MET A 6 2.23 -17.77 13.76
N LYS A 7 2.91 -17.90 12.61
CA LYS A 7 4.38 -17.98 12.55
C LYS A 7 5.03 -16.77 13.21
N THR A 8 4.51 -15.58 12.98
CA THR A 8 5.03 -14.35 13.59
C THR A 8 4.89 -14.35 15.11
N ILE A 9 3.71 -14.71 15.63
CA ILE A 9 3.46 -14.79 17.07
C ILE A 9 4.39 -15.81 17.72
N LEU A 10 4.54 -16.99 17.11
CA LEU A 10 5.42 -18.04 17.61
C LEU A 10 6.89 -17.57 17.65
N MET A 11 7.37 -16.94 16.59
CA MET A 11 8.75 -16.43 16.52
C MET A 11 9.00 -15.31 17.53
N ASN A 12 8.04 -14.42 17.76
CA ASN A 12 8.14 -13.40 18.80
C ASN A 12 8.16 -14.01 20.21
N HIS A 13 7.43 -15.10 20.43
CA HIS A 13 7.48 -15.85 21.69
C HIS A 13 8.85 -16.49 21.90
N LEU A 14 9.35 -17.23 20.90
CA LEU A 14 10.64 -17.94 20.94
C LEU A 14 11.82 -16.98 21.12
N THR A 15 11.74 -15.77 20.57
CA THR A 15 12.79 -14.74 20.71
C THR A 15 12.63 -13.85 21.94
N GLY A 16 11.64 -14.11 22.80
CA GLY A 16 11.37 -13.32 24.02
C GLY A 16 10.80 -11.91 23.75
N ARG A 17 10.46 -11.60 22.50
CA ARG A 17 9.93 -10.30 22.08
C ARG A 17 8.51 -10.03 22.52
N ASN A 18 7.73 -11.06 22.89
CA ASN A 18 6.39 -10.85 23.43
C ASN A 18 6.33 -9.87 24.62
N LYS A 19 7.43 -9.69 25.36
CA LYS A 19 7.53 -8.73 26.47
C LYS A 19 7.64 -7.26 26.00
N THR A 20 8.07 -7.02 24.76
CA THR A 20 8.31 -5.69 24.20
C THR A 20 7.42 -5.36 22.99
N SER A 21 6.92 -6.37 22.28
CA SER A 21 6.03 -6.20 21.13
C SER A 21 4.63 -5.79 21.60
N LYS A 22 4.21 -4.58 21.23
CA LYS A 22 2.86 -4.09 21.56
C LYS A 22 1.83 -4.72 20.62
N GLN A 23 0.82 -5.37 21.18
CA GLN A 23 -0.28 -5.99 20.43
C GLN A 23 -0.97 -5.03 19.45
N CYS A 24 -1.01 -3.73 19.77
CA CYS A 24 -1.59 -2.71 18.91
C CYS A 24 -0.97 -2.68 17.50
N TYR A 25 0.31 -3.07 17.33
CA TYR A 25 0.93 -3.12 16.01
C TYR A 25 0.43 -4.29 15.16
N LEU A 26 0.18 -5.45 15.76
CA LEU A 26 -0.46 -6.55 15.05
C LEU A 26 -1.90 -6.19 14.67
N ASP A 27 -2.63 -5.53 15.58
CA ASP A 27 -3.99 -5.06 15.28
C ASP A 27 -4.00 -4.02 14.15
N MET A 28 -3.02 -3.11 14.12
CA MET A 28 -2.84 -2.15 13.04
C MET A 28 -2.51 -2.85 11.71
N TYR A 29 -1.66 -3.88 11.72
CA TYR A 29 -1.36 -4.68 10.53
C TYR A 29 -2.64 -5.23 9.89
N VAL A 30 -3.46 -5.93 10.68
CA VAL A 30 -4.70 -6.57 10.21
C VAL A 30 -5.72 -5.53 9.76
N ARG A 31 -5.97 -4.51 10.58
CA ARG A 31 -6.99 -3.49 10.29
C ARG A 31 -6.65 -2.68 9.04
N SER A 32 -5.40 -2.27 8.88
CA SER A 32 -4.97 -1.49 7.71
C SER A 32 -5.03 -2.34 6.44
N LEU A 33 -4.64 -3.62 6.50
CA LEU A 33 -4.71 -4.51 5.33
C LEU A 33 -6.16 -4.77 4.90
N ASN A 34 -7.05 -5.02 5.86
CA ASN A 34 -8.47 -5.16 5.58
C ASN A 34 -9.06 -3.89 4.97
N GLU A 35 -8.66 -2.72 5.47
CA GLU A 35 -9.12 -1.44 4.94
C GLU A 35 -8.60 -1.19 3.52
N ALA A 36 -7.35 -1.54 3.23
CA ALA A 36 -6.82 -1.51 1.86
C ALA A 36 -7.65 -2.38 0.91
N GLY A 37 -8.07 -3.57 1.35
CA GLY A 37 -8.95 -4.45 0.57
C GLY A 37 -10.33 -3.84 0.27
N LYS A 38 -10.94 -3.15 1.25
CA LYS A 38 -12.20 -2.43 1.02
C LYS A 38 -12.01 -1.27 0.04
N MET A 39 -10.98 -0.46 0.22
CA MET A 39 -10.65 0.65 -0.68
C MET A 39 -10.36 0.15 -2.10
N PHE A 40 -9.69 -1.00 -2.27
CA PHE A 40 -9.51 -1.61 -3.58
C PHE A 40 -10.84 -1.92 -4.26
N ASN A 41 -11.79 -2.50 -3.54
CA ASN A 41 -13.13 -2.79 -4.07
C ASN A 41 -13.88 -1.50 -4.45
N GLU A 42 -13.84 -0.48 -3.59
CA GLU A 42 -14.44 0.83 -3.86
C GLU A 42 -13.82 1.52 -5.08
N ALA A 43 -12.49 1.50 -5.20
CA ALA A 43 -11.79 2.05 -6.36
C ALA A 43 -12.23 1.37 -7.66
N ASN A 44 -12.38 0.05 -7.65
CA ASN A 44 -12.88 -0.70 -8.81
C ASN A 44 -14.33 -0.32 -9.18
N ILE A 45 -15.20 -0.11 -8.18
CA ILE A 45 -16.58 0.35 -8.43
C ILE A 45 -16.57 1.73 -9.09
N LEU A 46 -15.80 2.68 -8.53
CA LEU A 46 -15.68 4.04 -9.06
C LEU A 46 -15.11 4.04 -10.48
N PHE A 47 -14.09 3.22 -10.73
CA PHE A 47 -13.46 3.08 -12.04
C PHE A 47 -14.46 2.61 -13.11
N LYS A 48 -15.21 1.53 -12.81
CA LYS A 48 -16.26 0.99 -13.69
C LYS A 48 -17.39 1.99 -13.97
N ARG A 49 -17.62 2.95 -13.07
CA ARG A 49 -18.62 4.02 -13.22
C ARG A 49 -18.09 5.29 -13.89
N GLY A 50 -16.84 5.31 -14.35
CA GLY A 50 -16.25 6.47 -15.02
C GLY A 50 -15.67 7.53 -14.07
N ALA A 51 -15.72 7.31 -12.75
CA ALA A 51 -15.22 8.25 -11.74
C ALA A 51 -13.70 8.06 -11.51
N HIS A 52 -12.90 8.20 -12.56
CA HIS A 52 -11.48 7.81 -12.59
C HIS A 52 -10.61 8.56 -11.58
N GLN A 53 -10.86 9.86 -11.38
CA GLN A 53 -10.13 10.69 -10.42
C GLN A 53 -10.34 10.19 -8.99
N ARG A 54 -11.58 9.82 -8.65
CA ARG A 54 -11.94 9.28 -7.34
C ARG A 54 -11.42 7.86 -7.18
N ALA A 55 -11.49 7.04 -8.23
CA ALA A 55 -10.90 5.71 -8.25
C ALA A 55 -9.39 5.78 -7.97
N TYR A 56 -8.68 6.71 -8.62
CA TYR A 56 -7.25 6.95 -8.38
C TYR A 56 -6.98 7.34 -6.92
N PHE A 57 -7.74 8.30 -6.36
CA PHE A 57 -7.57 8.75 -4.98
C PHE A 57 -7.72 7.60 -3.97
N ILE A 58 -8.77 6.80 -4.14
CA ILE A 58 -9.09 5.68 -3.25
C ILE A 58 -8.03 4.57 -3.38
N ALA A 59 -7.65 4.21 -4.61
CA ALA A 59 -6.60 3.21 -4.84
C ALA A 59 -5.24 3.67 -4.27
N PHE A 60 -4.84 4.93 -4.46
CA PHE A 60 -3.61 5.44 -3.85
C PHE A 60 -3.69 5.42 -2.32
N SER A 61 -4.86 5.71 -1.74
CA SER A 61 -5.07 5.59 -0.30
C SER A 61 -4.96 4.13 0.18
N ALA A 62 -5.42 3.17 -0.62
CA ALA A 62 -5.23 1.75 -0.35
C ALA A 62 -3.73 1.37 -0.31
N LEU A 63 -2.88 1.94 -1.18
CA LEU A 63 -1.43 1.75 -1.09
C LEU A 63 -0.83 2.31 0.22
N GLU A 64 -1.34 3.43 0.71
CA GLU A 64 -0.93 3.94 2.03
C GLU A 64 -1.35 3.01 3.16
N GLU A 65 -2.53 2.39 3.08
CA GLU A 65 -2.98 1.41 4.06
C GLU A 65 -2.19 0.10 3.99
N ILE A 66 -1.81 -0.35 2.80
CA ILE A 66 -0.84 -1.45 2.62
C ILE A 66 0.49 -1.08 3.28
N SER A 67 1.01 0.12 3.04
CA SER A 67 2.25 0.59 3.66
C SER A 67 2.17 0.60 5.19
N LYS A 68 1.08 1.14 5.75
CA LYS A 68 0.85 1.14 7.21
C LYS A 68 0.80 -0.28 7.75
N SER A 69 0.10 -1.17 7.06
CA SER A 69 0.03 -2.58 7.43
C SER A 69 1.44 -3.18 7.54
N GLN A 70 2.22 -3.09 6.47
CA GLN A 70 3.57 -3.67 6.44
C GLN A 70 4.52 -3.02 7.44
N LEU A 71 4.44 -1.70 7.63
CA LEU A 71 5.25 -0.97 8.62
C LEU A 71 4.89 -1.37 10.06
N SER A 72 3.61 -1.59 10.34
CA SER A 72 3.14 -2.10 11.63
C SER A 72 3.62 -3.53 11.89
N ALA A 73 3.64 -4.37 10.86
CA ALA A 73 4.23 -5.71 10.95
C ALA A 73 5.75 -5.66 11.19
N ASP A 74 6.48 -4.75 10.53
CA ASP A 74 7.91 -4.57 10.71
C ASP A 74 8.27 -4.20 12.16
N VAL A 75 7.49 -3.32 12.81
CA VAL A 75 7.75 -2.96 14.21
C VAL A 75 7.30 -4.08 15.16
N TYR A 76 6.23 -4.81 14.82
CA TYR A 76 5.74 -5.94 15.62
C TYR A 76 6.71 -7.12 15.63
N THR A 77 7.31 -7.43 14.47
CA THR A 77 8.40 -8.42 14.34
C THR A 77 9.72 -7.88 14.88
N GLY A 78 9.79 -6.56 15.14
CA GLY A 78 10.98 -5.81 15.55
C GLY A 78 12.09 -5.84 14.49
N TYR A 79 11.70 -5.88 13.22
CA TYR A 79 12.54 -5.58 12.08
C TYR A 79 12.95 -4.10 12.08
N ILE A 80 12.05 -3.20 12.52
CA ILE A 80 12.34 -1.78 12.79
C ILE A 80 12.05 -1.41 14.24
N LYS A 81 12.61 -0.29 14.69
CA LYS A 81 12.33 0.26 16.03
C LYS A 81 11.06 1.13 16.05
N GLU A 82 10.45 1.28 17.22
CA GLU A 82 9.22 2.07 17.40
C GLU A 82 9.41 3.56 17.05
N GLU A 83 10.59 4.13 17.32
CA GLU A 83 10.91 5.51 16.98
C GLU A 83 10.94 5.72 15.46
N GLU A 84 11.51 4.76 14.73
CA GLU A 84 11.54 4.76 13.28
C GLU A 84 10.15 4.58 12.69
N PHE A 85 9.36 3.64 13.22
CA PHE A 85 7.95 3.47 12.88
C PHE A 85 7.19 4.80 13.00
N LYS A 86 7.28 5.49 14.15
CA LYS A 86 6.57 6.77 14.38
C LYS A 86 7.00 7.86 13.41
N LYS A 87 8.29 7.91 13.05
CA LYS A 87 8.83 8.87 12.09
C LYS A 87 8.29 8.63 10.69
N ILE A 88 8.21 7.38 10.24
CA ILE A 88 7.72 7.00 8.92
C ILE A 88 6.20 7.16 8.85
N TYR A 89 5.46 6.71 9.87
CA TYR A 89 4.00 6.72 9.90
C TYR A 89 3.39 8.11 9.64
N LYS A 90 4.06 9.18 10.12
CA LYS A 90 3.61 10.58 9.97
C LYS A 90 3.96 11.21 8.62
N ASP A 91 4.78 10.55 7.80
CA ASP A 91 5.29 11.09 6.54
C ASP A 91 4.71 10.30 5.36
N HIS A 92 3.81 10.95 4.61
CA HIS A 92 3.14 10.35 3.45
C HIS A 92 4.11 9.86 2.39
N LYS A 93 5.18 10.62 2.12
CA LYS A 93 6.17 10.25 1.11
C LYS A 93 6.94 9.01 1.56
N LYS A 94 7.41 8.99 2.81
CA LYS A 94 8.12 7.82 3.35
C LYS A 94 7.26 6.57 3.41
N LYS A 95 5.96 6.69 3.73
CA LYS A 95 5.04 5.55 3.67
C LYS A 95 4.97 4.97 2.27
N ILE A 96 4.78 5.81 1.25
CA ILE A 96 4.70 5.34 -0.14
C ILE A 96 6.01 4.70 -0.59
N ASP A 97 7.16 5.21 -0.16
CA ASP A 97 8.46 4.61 -0.46
C ASP A 97 8.58 3.15 0.04
N ARG A 98 7.89 2.79 1.14
CA ARG A 98 7.91 1.41 1.70
C ARG A 98 7.18 0.38 0.83
N VAL A 99 6.36 0.82 -0.10
CA VAL A 99 5.60 -0.07 -1.00
C VAL A 99 6.10 -0.01 -2.44
N LYS A 100 7.28 0.57 -2.69
CA LYS A 100 7.92 0.59 -4.03
C LYS A 100 8.19 -0.80 -4.61
N TRP A 101 8.35 -1.81 -3.75
CA TRP A 101 8.47 -3.21 -4.21
C TRP A 101 7.26 -3.65 -5.06
N ILE A 102 6.07 -3.08 -4.84
CA ILE A 102 4.87 -3.36 -5.66
C ILE A 102 5.11 -2.98 -7.12
N GLN A 103 5.78 -1.86 -7.38
CA GLN A 103 6.07 -1.41 -8.74
C GLN A 103 7.03 -2.37 -9.43
N ILE A 104 8.04 -2.83 -8.68
CA ILE A 104 9.02 -3.82 -9.17
C ILE A 104 8.29 -5.10 -9.53
N ASP A 105 7.45 -5.61 -8.63
CA ASP A 105 6.72 -6.86 -8.81
C ASP A 105 5.72 -6.80 -9.97
N ALA A 106 4.96 -5.71 -10.06
CA ALA A 106 3.97 -5.50 -11.10
C ALA A 106 4.60 -5.46 -12.51
N ASN A 107 5.82 -4.95 -12.62
CA ASN A 107 6.48 -4.73 -13.89
C ASN A 107 7.45 -5.87 -14.28
N ILE A 108 7.94 -6.66 -13.33
CA ILE A 108 8.91 -7.74 -13.58
C ILE A 108 8.23 -9.11 -13.68
N TYR A 109 7.26 -9.43 -12.82
CA TYR A 109 6.70 -10.78 -12.80
C TYR A 109 5.77 -11.03 -14.00
N PRO A 110 5.96 -12.16 -14.74
CA PRO A 110 5.16 -12.46 -15.92
C PRO A 110 3.65 -12.48 -15.66
N CYS A 111 3.21 -13.02 -14.51
CA CYS A 111 1.80 -13.11 -14.14
C CYS A 111 1.09 -11.74 -14.01
N PHE A 112 1.83 -10.66 -13.77
CA PHE A 112 1.26 -9.31 -13.74
C PHE A 112 1.51 -8.53 -15.02
N ARG A 113 2.49 -8.90 -15.86
CA ARG A 113 2.86 -8.09 -17.02
C ARG A 113 1.98 -8.34 -18.26
N TRP A 114 1.23 -9.44 -18.30
CA TRP A 114 0.50 -9.88 -19.50
C TRP A 114 -0.64 -8.96 -19.96
N ASP A 115 -1.19 -8.13 -19.07
CA ASP A 115 -2.22 -7.15 -19.43
C ASP A 115 -1.66 -5.89 -20.15
N GLY A 116 -0.34 -5.76 -20.27
CA GLY A 116 0.33 -4.61 -20.89
C GLY A 116 0.33 -3.33 -20.04
N ILE A 117 -0.26 -3.33 -18.85
CA ILE A 117 -0.37 -2.14 -17.99
C ILE A 117 0.90 -1.99 -17.15
N ARG A 118 1.68 -0.94 -17.39
CA ARG A 118 2.88 -0.66 -16.58
C ARG A 118 2.52 0.19 -15.37
N VAL A 119 2.98 -0.20 -14.18
CA VAL A 119 2.82 0.62 -12.97
C VAL A 119 3.93 1.66 -12.93
N ASP A 120 3.55 2.94 -12.91
CA ASP A 120 4.45 4.08 -12.84
C ASP A 120 4.88 4.40 -11.40
N GLU A 121 5.78 5.37 -11.24
CA GLU A 121 6.17 5.89 -9.93
C GLU A 121 4.97 6.49 -9.18
N PHE A 122 4.92 6.29 -7.86
CA PHE A 122 3.84 6.77 -7.01
C PHE A 122 4.05 8.25 -6.68
N ASP A 123 3.25 9.11 -7.31
CA ASP A 123 3.29 10.55 -7.07
C ASP A 123 2.19 11.00 -6.08
N PHE A 124 2.62 11.38 -4.87
CA PHE A 124 1.72 11.91 -3.85
C PHE A 124 1.06 13.23 -4.25
N LYS A 125 1.71 14.08 -5.06
CA LYS A 125 1.08 15.31 -5.56
C LYS A 125 -0.07 14.97 -6.50
N LYS A 126 0.10 13.95 -7.35
CA LYS A 126 -0.97 13.44 -8.22
C LYS A 126 -2.15 12.90 -7.41
N LYS A 127 -1.91 12.28 -6.25
CA LYS A 127 -2.98 11.94 -5.28
C LYS A 127 -3.79 13.17 -4.88
N LEU A 128 -3.15 14.26 -4.46
CA LEU A 128 -3.87 15.47 -4.03
C LEU A 128 -4.69 16.09 -5.17
N LYS A 129 -4.10 16.16 -6.38
CA LYS A 129 -4.77 16.67 -7.59
C LYS A 129 -5.95 15.81 -8.04
N SER A 130 -5.99 14.54 -7.67
CA SER A 130 -7.13 13.66 -7.96
C SER A 130 -8.38 13.97 -7.13
N LEU A 131 -8.22 14.72 -6.03
CA LEU A 131 -9.31 15.05 -5.12
C LEU A 131 -9.78 16.51 -5.27
N TYR A 132 -8.83 17.44 -5.29
CA TYR A 132 -9.09 18.87 -5.14
C TYR A 132 -8.83 19.65 -6.43
N VAL A 133 -9.56 20.76 -6.59
CA VAL A 133 -9.21 21.80 -7.55
C VAL A 133 -7.94 22.50 -7.04
N ASP A 134 -6.98 22.70 -7.93
CA ASP A 134 -5.68 23.31 -7.65
C ASP A 134 -5.55 24.64 -8.39
N VAL A 135 -4.76 25.57 -7.85
CA VAL A 135 -4.55 26.91 -8.41
C VAL A 135 -3.06 27.22 -8.49
N ASP A 136 -2.57 27.50 -9.70
CA ASP A 136 -1.25 28.06 -9.93
C ASP A 136 -1.36 29.59 -10.04
N PHE A 137 -1.10 30.27 -8.93
CA PHE A 137 -1.12 31.74 -8.86
C PHE A 137 -0.02 32.42 -9.69
N THR A 138 1.06 31.71 -10.03
CA THR A 138 2.13 32.27 -10.88
C THR A 138 1.68 32.32 -12.33
N LYS A 139 0.90 31.31 -12.76
CA LYS A 139 0.35 31.22 -14.11
C LYS A 139 -1.07 31.74 -14.24
N ASN A 140 -1.71 32.15 -13.13
CA ASN A 140 -3.14 32.46 -13.06
C ASN A 140 -4.02 31.34 -13.67
N MET A 141 -3.69 30.08 -13.35
CA MET A 141 -4.39 28.91 -13.87
C MET A 141 -5.09 28.14 -12.76
N VAL A 142 -6.29 27.64 -13.06
CA VAL A 142 -7.02 26.69 -12.22
C VAL A 142 -7.00 25.33 -12.91
N SER A 143 -6.81 24.26 -12.15
CA SER A 143 -6.90 22.90 -12.67
C SER A 143 -7.84 22.04 -11.83
N SER A 144 -8.68 21.29 -12.53
CA SER A 144 -9.62 20.34 -11.96
C SER A 144 -8.99 18.94 -11.90
N PRO A 145 -9.53 18.05 -11.04
CA PRO A 145 -9.09 16.66 -11.04
C PRO A 145 -9.20 15.97 -12.39
N THR A 146 -10.22 16.31 -13.20
CA THR A 146 -10.45 15.75 -14.53
C THR A 146 -9.35 16.06 -15.52
N GLU A 147 -8.64 17.17 -15.33
CA GLU A 147 -7.49 17.58 -16.16
C GLU A 147 -6.18 16.95 -15.66
N SER A 148 -6.16 16.42 -14.44
CA SER A 148 -4.93 15.94 -13.78
C SER A 148 -4.77 14.42 -13.78
N ILE A 149 -5.88 13.67 -13.90
CA ILE A 149 -5.90 12.20 -13.82
C ILE A 149 -6.68 11.62 -14.98
N SER A 150 -5.99 10.82 -15.77
CA SER A 150 -6.59 10.05 -16.87
C SER A 150 -7.20 8.73 -16.39
N LYS A 151 -7.94 8.06 -17.27
CA LYS A 151 -8.37 6.67 -17.04
C LYS A 151 -7.19 5.74 -16.83
N GLU A 152 -6.14 5.89 -17.65
CA GLU A 152 -4.93 5.07 -17.58
C GLU A 152 -4.24 5.22 -16.22
N ASP A 153 -4.18 6.43 -15.67
CA ASP A 153 -3.61 6.66 -14.35
C ASP A 153 -4.36 5.88 -13.26
N ALA A 154 -5.70 5.91 -13.31
CA ALA A 154 -6.54 5.19 -12.37
C ALA A 154 -6.35 3.67 -12.50
N GLU A 155 -6.27 3.17 -13.74
CA GLU A 155 -6.04 1.75 -14.02
C GLU A 155 -4.68 1.27 -13.49
N LYS A 156 -3.61 2.03 -13.72
CA LYS A 156 -2.26 1.71 -13.23
C LYS A 156 -2.19 1.64 -11.71
N ILE A 157 -2.81 2.59 -11.01
CA ILE A 157 -2.77 2.60 -9.54
C ILE A 157 -3.66 1.51 -8.94
N ILE A 158 -4.82 1.19 -9.55
CA ILE A 158 -5.66 0.06 -9.14
C ILE A 158 -4.89 -1.25 -9.29
N LYS A 159 -4.19 -1.42 -10.42
CA LYS A 159 -3.31 -2.57 -10.64
C LYS A 159 -2.23 -2.67 -9.57
N ALA A 160 -1.59 -1.56 -9.20
CA ALA A 160 -0.60 -1.57 -8.12
C ALA A 160 -1.19 -2.11 -6.82
N VAL A 161 -2.39 -1.67 -6.43
CA VAL A 161 -3.07 -2.19 -5.24
C VAL A 161 -3.37 -3.68 -5.36
N GLN A 162 -3.87 -4.13 -6.50
CA GLN A 162 -4.12 -5.56 -6.77
C GLN A 162 -2.86 -6.40 -6.57
N VAL A 163 -1.74 -5.97 -7.17
CA VAL A 163 -0.44 -6.64 -7.05
C VAL A 163 0.02 -6.67 -5.60
N GLY A 164 -0.08 -5.55 -4.89
CA GLY A 164 0.30 -5.46 -3.48
C GLY A 164 -0.48 -6.43 -2.59
N LEU A 165 -1.81 -6.43 -2.71
CA LEU A 165 -2.68 -7.33 -1.96
C LEU A 165 -2.40 -8.80 -2.29
N TYR A 166 -2.26 -9.12 -3.58
CA TYR A 166 -1.95 -10.47 -4.03
C TYR A 166 -0.60 -10.94 -3.47
N GLN A 167 0.46 -10.13 -3.58
CA GLN A 167 1.79 -10.52 -3.12
C GLN A 167 1.82 -10.74 -1.61
N ILE A 168 1.11 -9.90 -0.85
CA ILE A 168 0.99 -10.09 0.60
C ILE A 168 0.30 -11.41 0.91
N HIS A 169 -0.82 -11.70 0.26
CA HIS A 169 -1.52 -12.97 0.43
C HIS A 169 -0.62 -14.15 0.06
N TYR A 170 0.04 -14.12 -1.10
CA TYR A 170 0.92 -15.19 -1.56
C TYR A 170 2.07 -15.46 -0.57
N ILE A 171 2.76 -14.42 -0.10
CA ILE A 171 3.88 -14.58 0.82
C ILE A 171 3.43 -15.04 2.21
N VAL A 172 2.36 -14.46 2.75
CA VAL A 172 1.92 -14.70 4.13
C VAL A 172 1.12 -16.01 4.25
N ASP A 173 0.31 -16.33 3.25
CA ASP A 173 -0.66 -17.43 3.32
C ASP A 173 -0.19 -18.65 2.54
N GLU A 174 0.22 -18.48 1.28
CA GLU A 174 0.62 -19.61 0.44
C GLU A 174 2.02 -20.13 0.79
N LEU A 175 2.95 -19.21 1.13
CA LEU A 175 4.30 -19.57 1.54
C LEU A 175 4.46 -19.67 3.07
N GLY A 176 3.47 -19.22 3.83
CA GLY A 176 3.53 -19.22 5.29
C GLY A 176 4.71 -18.39 5.84
N GLU A 177 5.06 -17.28 5.21
CA GLU A 177 6.12 -16.40 5.71
C GLU A 177 5.64 -15.44 6.80
N GLN A 178 6.58 -14.91 7.58
CA GLN A 178 6.25 -13.90 8.59
C GLN A 178 5.71 -12.62 7.93
N ILE A 179 4.79 -11.95 8.61
CA ILE A 179 4.25 -10.66 8.16
C ILE A 179 5.33 -9.57 8.15
N GLY A 180 5.17 -8.58 7.29
CA GLY A 180 6.09 -7.43 7.18
C GLY A 180 6.88 -7.41 5.88
N THR A 181 7.70 -6.39 5.71
CA THR A 181 8.35 -6.06 4.45
C THR A 181 9.47 -7.01 4.04
N LYS A 182 10.01 -7.79 4.99
CA LYS A 182 11.17 -8.67 4.76
C LYS A 182 10.92 -9.67 3.62
N GLY A 183 9.70 -10.17 3.47
CA GLY A 183 9.34 -11.11 2.38
C GLY A 183 9.38 -10.51 0.98
N PHE A 184 9.39 -9.17 0.86
CA PHE A 184 9.38 -8.45 -0.41
C PHE A 184 10.72 -7.78 -0.73
N MET A 185 11.70 -7.86 0.17
CA MET A 185 13.03 -7.30 -0.04
C MET A 185 13.84 -8.27 -0.91
N LYS A 186 14.22 -7.79 -2.10
CA LYS A 186 15.04 -8.49 -3.10
C LYS A 186 16.44 -7.91 -3.14
#